data_AF-Q097Q3-F1
#
_entry.id   AF-Q097Q3-F1
#
_cell.length_a   1.000
_cell.length_b   1.000
_cell.length_c   1.000
_cell.angle_alpha   90.00
_cell.angle_beta   90.00
_cell.angle_gamma   90.00
#
_symmetry.space_group_name_H-M   'P 1'
#
loop_
_entity.id
_entity.type
_entity.pdbx_description
1 polymer ?
#
loop_
_entity_poly.entity_id
_entity_poly.type
_entity_poly.pdbx_seq_one_letter_code
_entity_poly.pdbx_strand_id
1 'polypeptide(L)'
;MDTADTRLTGLALSWLLTRGQKPGSQRELDAALRPFVEHRFSPAQCKERFEALREGLLRGKLIAGRGRTGLELTAEGRARALRFLQVEQLPRGLTWKKVKTAHLLARTLDLKPSKEVLAKVSTARGIRAALLKRAHRLEGSEPLTLEQVRDRLLWRQLGVETEQPFTLKAVQAHLLGKLLDSAVPDPRQALEQLAAQAADATRPGVEAVRLAALRQWALPEASAVPEVTPPPRRSEPPAAKDDFAQRVLSVARDLPDGRFGPNKVFISRIWKVLHPEWSSRQAFDTALLEANRTRRLSLSRADLVSAMDSHDIAESEVRAYGASFHFVVV
;
A
#
# COMPACT_ATOMS: atom_id res chain seq x y z
N MET A 1 -9.68 -28.73 -0.39
CA MET A 1 -8.57 -28.46 0.54
C MET A 1 -7.25 -28.69 -0.20
N ASP A 2 -6.44 -27.65 -0.38
CA ASP A 2 -5.18 -27.70 -1.12
C ASP A 2 -4.03 -28.07 -0.14
N THR A 3 -3.84 -29.36 0.12
CA THR A 3 -2.78 -29.85 1.03
C THR A 3 -1.44 -29.96 0.31
N ALA A 4 -0.33 -29.97 1.07
CA ALA A 4 1.01 -30.18 0.53
C ALA A 4 1.10 -31.46 -0.32
N ASP A 5 0.41 -32.53 0.11
CA ASP A 5 0.40 -33.81 -0.58
C ASP A 5 -0.43 -33.77 -1.88
N THR A 6 -1.47 -32.93 -1.93
CA THR A 6 -2.23 -32.66 -3.17
C THR A 6 -1.36 -31.91 -4.18
N ARG A 7 -0.54 -30.97 -3.72
CA ARG A 7 0.42 -30.25 -4.58
C ARG A 7 1.52 -31.17 -5.11
N LEU A 8 2.08 -32.04 -4.26
CA LEU A 8 3.08 -33.04 -4.68
C LEU A 8 2.50 -34.03 -5.69
N THR A 9 1.26 -34.46 -5.50
CA THR A 9 0.51 -35.27 -6.47
C THR A 9 0.42 -34.54 -7.82
N GLY A 10 0.00 -33.27 -7.81
CA GLY A 10 -0.08 -32.45 -9.02
C GLY A 10 1.27 -32.27 -9.71
N LEU A 11 2.36 -32.05 -8.95
CA LEU A 11 3.72 -31.93 -9.48
C LEU A 11 4.19 -33.23 -10.13
N ALA A 12 3.97 -34.38 -9.49
CA ALA A 12 4.35 -35.69 -10.01
C ALA A 12 3.64 -36.00 -11.34
N LEU A 13 2.32 -35.79 -11.39
CA LEU A 13 1.52 -35.98 -12.60
C LEU A 13 1.94 -35.00 -13.70
N SER A 14 2.23 -33.74 -13.36
CA SER A 14 2.70 -32.73 -14.32
C SER A 14 4.08 -33.08 -14.89
N TRP A 15 4.97 -33.69 -14.10
CA TRP A 15 6.25 -34.17 -14.60
C TRP A 15 6.08 -35.34 -15.57
N LEU A 16 5.29 -36.35 -15.19
CA LEU A 16 4.98 -37.51 -16.04
C LEU A 16 4.29 -37.10 -17.34
N LEU A 17 3.46 -36.05 -17.30
CA LEU A 17 2.82 -35.47 -18.49
C LEU A 17 3.85 -35.00 -19.55
N THR A 18 5.07 -34.63 -19.14
CA THR A 18 6.14 -34.20 -20.06
C THR A 18 6.94 -35.35 -20.67
N ARG A 19 6.73 -36.59 -20.21
CA ARG A 19 7.52 -37.76 -20.63
C ARG A 19 7.05 -38.38 -21.96
N GLY A 20 5.91 -37.94 -22.48
CA GLY A 20 5.44 -38.31 -23.82
C GLY A 20 5.32 -39.83 -23.96
N GLN A 21 6.00 -40.40 -24.97
CA GLN A 21 5.98 -41.85 -25.22
C GLN A 21 7.02 -42.64 -24.40
N LYS A 22 8.00 -41.98 -23.79
CA LYS A 22 9.02 -42.67 -22.99
C LYS A 22 8.54 -42.72 -21.53
N PRO A 23 8.43 -43.91 -20.91
CA PRO A 23 8.04 -43.99 -19.51
C PRO A 23 9.09 -43.31 -18.63
N GLY A 24 8.65 -42.53 -17.64
CA GLY A 24 9.54 -41.93 -16.65
C GLY A 24 9.97 -42.97 -15.63
N SER A 25 11.20 -42.92 -15.14
CA SER A 25 11.63 -43.81 -14.06
C SER A 25 11.35 -43.22 -12.67
N GLN A 26 11.23 -44.10 -11.66
CA GLN A 26 11.09 -43.68 -10.26
C GLN A 26 12.21 -42.73 -9.82
N ARG A 27 13.46 -43.03 -10.19
CA ARG A 27 14.63 -42.21 -9.84
C ARG A 27 14.55 -40.80 -10.44
N GLU A 28 14.12 -40.69 -11.69
CA GLU A 28 13.99 -39.38 -12.33
C GLU A 28 12.83 -38.57 -11.76
N LEU A 29 11.72 -39.23 -11.37
CA LEU A 29 10.61 -38.57 -10.69
C LEU A 29 11.07 -38.00 -9.35
N ASP A 30 11.77 -38.80 -8.54
CA ASP A 30 12.29 -38.36 -7.24
C ASP A 30 13.27 -37.20 -7.39
N ALA A 31 14.16 -37.27 -8.39
CA ALA A 31 15.08 -36.18 -8.71
C ALA A 31 14.35 -34.90 -9.14
N ALA A 32 13.22 -35.01 -9.86
CA ALA A 32 12.44 -33.87 -10.30
C ALA A 32 11.64 -33.21 -9.15
N LEU A 33 11.18 -33.99 -8.17
CA LEU A 33 10.39 -33.50 -7.04
C LEU A 33 11.25 -32.99 -5.88
N ARG A 34 12.46 -33.54 -5.70
CA ARG A 34 13.36 -33.21 -4.58
C ARG A 34 13.58 -31.70 -4.36
N PRO A 35 13.85 -30.88 -5.39
CA PRO A 35 14.07 -29.43 -5.20
C PRO A 35 12.89 -28.67 -4.57
N PHE A 36 11.66 -29.24 -4.61
CA PHE A 36 10.48 -28.61 -4.02
C PHE A 36 10.31 -28.89 -2.53
N VAL A 37 11.03 -29.88 -1.99
CA VAL A 37 10.78 -30.41 -0.63
C VAL A 37 12.05 -30.50 0.22
N GLU A 38 13.24 -30.48 -0.39
CA GLU A 38 14.52 -30.63 0.31
C GLU A 38 14.81 -29.56 1.37
N HIS A 39 14.23 -28.37 1.22
CA HIS A 39 14.34 -27.30 2.22
C HIS A 39 13.51 -27.55 3.50
N ARG A 40 12.61 -28.55 3.49
CA ARG A 40 11.72 -28.86 4.62
C ARG A 40 11.92 -30.25 5.22
N PHE A 41 12.47 -31.19 4.47
CA PHE A 41 12.51 -32.59 4.87
C PHE A 41 13.91 -33.17 4.70
N SER A 42 14.29 -34.08 5.59
CA SER A 42 15.54 -34.83 5.47
C SER A 42 15.49 -35.78 4.26
N PRO A 43 16.64 -36.29 3.78
CA PRO A 43 16.66 -37.25 2.68
C PRO A 43 15.83 -38.51 2.93
N ALA A 44 15.80 -39.01 4.18
CA ALA A 44 15.00 -40.18 4.57
C ALA A 44 13.50 -39.88 4.50
N GLN A 45 13.07 -38.74 5.05
CA GLN A 45 11.67 -38.30 5.00
C GLN A 45 11.19 -38.04 3.56
N CYS A 46 12.06 -37.48 2.71
CA CYS A 46 11.76 -37.32 1.29
C CYS A 46 11.52 -38.67 0.62
N LYS A 47 12.37 -39.68 0.91
CA LYS A 47 12.24 -41.02 0.34
C LYS A 47 10.91 -41.67 0.73
N GLU A 48 10.58 -41.69 2.03
CA GLU A 48 9.33 -42.25 2.55
C GLU A 48 8.10 -41.56 1.93
N ARG A 49 8.11 -40.23 1.87
CA ARG A 49 7.03 -39.46 1.22
C ARG A 49 6.89 -39.76 -0.26
N PHE A 50 7.99 -39.90 -0.99
CA PHE A 50 7.95 -40.23 -2.42
C PHE A 50 7.48 -41.67 -2.66
N GLU A 51 7.84 -42.61 -1.78
CA GLU A 51 7.31 -43.98 -1.77
C GLU A 51 5.79 -43.97 -1.57
N ALA A 52 5.31 -43.35 -0.49
CA ALA A 52 3.88 -43.23 -0.19
C ALA A 52 3.09 -42.52 -1.31
N LEU A 53 3.67 -41.47 -1.91
CA LEU A 53 3.08 -40.77 -3.04
C LEU A 53 2.89 -41.70 -4.24
N ARG A 54 3.92 -42.48 -4.61
CA ARG A 54 3.84 -43.41 -5.73
C ARG A 54 2.84 -44.53 -5.48
N GLU A 55 2.82 -45.09 -4.28
CA GLU A 55 1.82 -46.10 -3.91
C GLU A 55 0.39 -45.56 -4.02
N GLY A 56 0.16 -44.33 -3.54
CA GLY A 56 -1.12 -43.64 -3.68
C GLY A 56 -1.52 -43.41 -5.14
N LEU A 57 -0.57 -43.00 -6.00
CA LEU A 57 -0.82 -42.80 -7.43
C LEU A 57 -1.15 -44.10 -8.17
N LEU A 58 -0.47 -45.21 -7.84
CA LEU A 58 -0.74 -46.54 -8.42
C LEU A 58 -2.09 -47.09 -7.94
N ARG A 59 -2.35 -47.02 -6.63
CA ARG A 59 -3.62 -47.45 -6.04
C ARG A 59 -4.81 -46.67 -6.60
N GLY A 60 -4.63 -45.37 -6.81
CA GLY A 60 -5.61 -44.48 -7.44
C GLY A 60 -5.69 -44.59 -8.96
N LYS A 61 -4.94 -45.51 -9.60
CA LYS A 61 -4.91 -45.71 -11.07
C LYS A 61 -4.61 -44.43 -11.88
N LEU A 62 -3.92 -43.47 -11.28
CA LEU A 62 -3.49 -42.24 -11.97
C LEU A 62 -2.20 -42.45 -12.76
N ILE A 63 -1.42 -43.46 -12.37
CA ILE A 63 -0.24 -43.91 -13.08
C ILE A 63 -0.28 -45.43 -13.24
N ALA A 64 0.36 -45.95 -14.27
CA ALA A 64 0.54 -47.38 -14.51
C ALA A 64 2.04 -47.72 -14.52
N GLY A 65 2.40 -48.88 -13.97
CA GLY A 65 3.75 -49.41 -14.07
C GLY A 65 4.01 -49.95 -15.47
N ARG A 66 5.17 -49.61 -16.06
CA ARG A 66 5.64 -50.15 -17.33
C ARG A 66 7.02 -50.78 -17.13
N GLY A 67 7.06 -52.10 -17.07
CA GLY A 67 8.27 -52.85 -16.72
C GLY A 67 8.68 -52.68 -15.25
N ARG A 68 9.96 -52.92 -14.94
CA ARG A 68 10.46 -52.98 -13.54
C ARG A 68 10.53 -51.63 -12.83
N THR A 69 10.72 -50.53 -13.55
CA THR A 69 10.93 -49.19 -12.97
C THR A 69 10.22 -48.06 -13.69
N GLY A 70 9.55 -48.34 -14.81
CA GLY A 70 8.87 -47.34 -15.62
C GLY A 70 7.50 -46.98 -15.06
N LEU A 71 7.16 -45.70 -15.18
CA LEU A 71 5.89 -45.12 -14.79
C LEU A 71 5.31 -44.38 -16.01
N GLU A 72 4.05 -44.66 -16.29
CA GLU A 72 3.29 -44.04 -17.36
C GLU A 72 2.01 -43.41 -16.81
N LEU A 73 1.58 -42.31 -17.42
CA LEU A 73 0.38 -41.59 -17.00
C LEU A 73 -0.86 -42.27 -17.59
N THR A 74 -1.88 -42.56 -16.77
CA THR A 74 -3.17 -43.05 -17.30
C THR A 74 -3.99 -41.89 -17.89
N ALA A 75 -5.08 -42.21 -18.59
CA ALA A 75 -6.00 -41.17 -19.10
C ALA A 75 -6.56 -40.29 -17.96
N GLU A 76 -6.88 -40.90 -16.81
CA GLU A 76 -7.36 -40.17 -15.63
C GLU A 76 -6.26 -39.32 -15.00
N GLY A 77 -5.05 -39.87 -14.87
CA GLY A 77 -3.87 -39.12 -14.44
C GLY A 77 -3.58 -37.91 -15.33
N ARG A 78 -3.76 -38.07 -16.65
CA ARG A 78 -3.63 -36.99 -17.64
C ARG A 78 -4.66 -35.90 -17.43
N ALA A 79 -5.93 -36.25 -17.29
CA ALA A 79 -6.99 -35.28 -17.02
C ALA A 79 -6.75 -34.53 -15.70
N ARG A 80 -6.22 -35.22 -14.67
CA ARG A 80 -5.87 -34.59 -13.39
C ARG A 80 -4.65 -33.67 -13.50
N ALA A 81 -3.63 -34.05 -14.26
CA ALA A 81 -2.47 -33.20 -14.54
C ALA A 81 -2.87 -31.91 -15.28
N LEU A 82 -3.71 -32.03 -16.31
CA LEU A 82 -4.21 -30.90 -17.09
C LEU A 82 -5.05 -29.94 -16.23
N ARG A 83 -5.97 -30.47 -15.42
CA ARG A 83 -6.72 -29.68 -14.41
C ARG A 83 -5.80 -28.99 -13.41
N PHE A 84 -4.77 -29.69 -12.94
CA PHE A 84 -3.78 -29.10 -12.04
C PHE A 84 -3.02 -27.96 -12.73
N LEU A 85 -2.61 -28.11 -13.98
CA LEU A 85 -1.94 -27.03 -14.71
C LEU A 85 -2.90 -25.94 -15.24
N GLN A 86 -4.22 -26.08 -15.02
CA GLN A 86 -5.27 -25.21 -15.55
C GLN A 86 -5.23 -25.05 -17.07
N VAL A 87 -4.83 -26.11 -17.79
CA VAL A 87 -4.79 -26.14 -19.25
C VAL A 87 -5.74 -27.21 -19.77
N GLU A 88 -6.45 -26.92 -20.86
CA GLU A 88 -7.41 -27.87 -21.45
C GLU A 88 -6.69 -28.92 -22.31
N GLN A 89 -5.62 -28.52 -23.00
CA GLN A 89 -4.87 -29.39 -23.89
C GLN A 89 -3.38 -29.27 -23.65
N LEU A 90 -2.65 -30.33 -23.98
CA LEU A 90 -1.20 -30.38 -23.84
C LEU A 90 -0.54 -29.45 -24.88
N PRO A 91 0.21 -28.43 -24.46
CA PRO A 91 0.96 -27.60 -25.40
C PRO A 91 1.99 -28.44 -26.17
N ARG A 92 2.14 -28.19 -27.48
CA ARG A 92 3.18 -28.86 -28.28
C ARG A 92 4.57 -28.52 -27.72
N GLY A 93 5.42 -29.54 -27.58
CA GLY A 93 6.80 -29.37 -27.08
C GLY A 93 6.87 -28.93 -25.60
N LEU A 94 5.94 -29.39 -24.77
CA LEU A 94 5.96 -29.19 -23.32
C LEU A 94 7.12 -29.98 -22.71
N THR A 95 8.08 -29.27 -22.12
CA THR A 95 9.20 -29.86 -21.37
C THR A 95 9.05 -29.61 -19.89
N TRP A 96 9.68 -30.43 -19.04
CA TRP A 96 9.67 -30.19 -17.59
C TRP A 96 10.17 -28.80 -17.21
N LYS A 97 11.16 -28.27 -17.94
CA LYS A 97 11.65 -26.90 -17.78
C LYS A 97 10.52 -25.89 -17.99
N LYS A 98 9.77 -25.97 -19.10
CA LYS A 98 8.64 -25.06 -19.38
C LYS A 98 7.50 -25.20 -18.36
N VAL A 99 7.22 -26.43 -17.91
CA VAL A 99 6.25 -26.67 -16.83
C VAL A 99 6.68 -25.94 -15.56
N LYS A 100 7.94 -26.10 -15.13
CA LYS A 100 8.49 -25.46 -13.94
C LYS A 100 8.55 -23.94 -14.04
N THR A 101 9.05 -23.41 -15.15
CA THR A 101 9.33 -21.96 -15.28
C THR A 101 8.13 -21.14 -15.71
N ALA A 102 7.04 -21.73 -16.20
CA ALA A 102 5.88 -20.97 -16.67
C ALA A 102 4.58 -21.49 -16.08
N HIS A 103 4.21 -22.75 -16.33
CA HIS A 103 2.88 -23.26 -15.95
C HIS A 103 2.70 -23.39 -14.42
N LEU A 104 3.69 -23.98 -13.74
CA LEU A 104 3.66 -24.10 -12.28
C LEU A 104 3.71 -22.73 -11.62
N LEU A 105 4.53 -21.80 -12.15
CA LEU A 105 4.58 -20.44 -11.62
C LEU A 105 3.26 -19.69 -11.81
N ALA A 106 2.64 -19.77 -13.00
CA ALA A 106 1.33 -19.19 -13.25
C ALA A 106 0.29 -19.74 -12.25
N ARG A 107 0.27 -21.06 -12.03
CA ARG A 107 -0.60 -21.68 -11.02
C ARG A 107 -0.31 -21.16 -9.61
N THR A 108 0.95 -21.10 -9.18
CA THR A 108 1.29 -20.62 -7.83
C THR A 108 0.98 -19.15 -7.61
N LEU A 109 0.85 -18.39 -8.69
CA LEU A 109 0.48 -16.98 -8.69
C LEU A 109 -1.03 -16.80 -8.93
N ASP A 110 -1.80 -17.88 -9.03
CA ASP A 110 -3.24 -17.90 -9.32
C ASP A 110 -3.60 -17.20 -10.65
N LEU A 111 -2.68 -17.21 -11.62
CA LEU A 111 -2.84 -16.61 -12.94
C LEU A 111 -3.39 -17.64 -13.94
N LYS A 112 -4.42 -17.26 -14.70
CA LYS A 112 -4.93 -18.11 -15.79
C LYS A 112 -3.85 -18.26 -16.87
N PRO A 113 -3.45 -19.49 -17.23
CA PRO A 113 -2.36 -19.70 -18.19
C PRO A 113 -2.79 -19.31 -19.61
N SER A 114 -2.38 -18.11 -20.05
CA SER A 114 -2.45 -17.67 -21.44
C SER A 114 -1.05 -17.60 -22.06
N LYS A 115 -0.96 -17.54 -23.40
CA LYS A 115 0.33 -17.43 -24.10
C LYS A 115 1.14 -16.22 -23.60
N GLU A 116 0.47 -15.10 -23.36
CA GLU A 116 1.09 -13.87 -22.86
C GLU A 116 1.54 -14.00 -21.39
N VAL A 117 0.69 -14.55 -20.52
CA VAL A 117 1.02 -14.77 -19.10
C VAL A 117 2.21 -15.71 -18.98
N LEU A 118 2.20 -16.84 -19.70
CA LEU A 118 3.28 -17.82 -19.68
C LEU A 118 4.58 -17.23 -20.21
N ALA A 119 4.52 -16.40 -21.26
CA ALA A 119 5.69 -15.70 -21.78
C ALA A 119 6.29 -14.74 -20.73
N LYS A 120 5.48 -13.89 -20.09
CA LYS A 120 5.98 -12.94 -19.08
C LYS A 120 6.51 -13.65 -17.83
N VAL A 121 5.76 -14.60 -17.27
CA VAL A 121 6.14 -15.35 -16.07
C VAL A 121 7.36 -16.25 -16.30
N SER A 122 7.70 -16.61 -17.54
CA SER A 122 8.95 -17.33 -17.82
C SER A 122 10.23 -16.49 -17.63
N THR A 123 10.10 -15.17 -17.53
CA THR A 123 11.23 -14.23 -17.40
C THR A 123 11.46 -13.80 -15.95
N ALA A 124 12.72 -13.52 -15.59
CA ALA A 124 13.05 -13.01 -14.26
C ALA A 124 12.29 -11.72 -13.90
N ARG A 125 12.10 -10.81 -14.86
CA ARG A 125 11.35 -9.56 -14.65
C ARG A 125 9.86 -9.83 -14.41
N GLY A 126 9.24 -10.70 -15.20
CA GLY A 126 7.82 -11.02 -15.04
C GLY A 126 7.50 -11.78 -13.76
N ILE A 127 8.37 -12.68 -13.31
CA ILE A 127 8.20 -13.37 -12.01
C ILE A 127 8.23 -12.34 -10.87
N ARG A 128 9.22 -11.44 -10.87
CA ARG A 128 9.32 -10.38 -9.85
C ARG A 128 8.09 -9.47 -9.87
N ALA A 129 7.63 -9.08 -11.06
CA ALA A 129 6.43 -8.26 -11.20
C ALA A 129 5.18 -8.96 -10.62
N ALA A 130 4.96 -10.23 -10.96
CA ALA A 130 3.80 -10.98 -10.46
C ALA A 130 3.87 -11.22 -8.94
N LEU A 131 5.05 -11.55 -8.40
CA LEU A 131 5.24 -11.72 -6.95
C LEU A 131 4.98 -10.43 -6.18
N LEU A 132 5.53 -9.30 -6.66
CA LEU A 132 5.33 -7.99 -6.03
C LEU A 132 3.87 -7.54 -6.14
N LYS A 133 3.21 -7.75 -7.29
CA LYS A 133 1.77 -7.48 -7.44
C LYS A 133 0.96 -8.21 -6.37
N ARG A 134 1.20 -9.51 -6.19
CA ARG A 134 0.52 -10.33 -5.18
C ARG A 134 0.83 -9.87 -3.75
N ALA A 135 2.10 -9.64 -3.43
CA ALA A 135 2.55 -9.25 -2.10
C ALA A 135 1.96 -7.90 -1.65
N HIS A 136 1.89 -6.94 -2.57
CA HIS A 136 1.39 -5.60 -2.30
C HIS A 136 -0.09 -5.41 -2.67
N ARG A 137 -0.78 -6.47 -3.13
CA ARG A 137 -2.19 -6.43 -3.56
C ARG A 137 -2.46 -5.30 -4.54
N LEU A 138 -1.57 -5.11 -5.53
CA LEU A 138 -1.73 -4.06 -6.52
C LEU A 138 -2.89 -4.42 -7.47
N GLU A 139 -3.81 -3.48 -7.63
CA GLU A 139 -4.93 -3.61 -8.57
C GLU A 139 -4.47 -3.39 -10.02
N GLY A 140 -5.32 -3.75 -10.98
CA GLY A 140 -5.13 -3.51 -12.41
C GLY A 140 -4.94 -4.75 -13.28
N SER A 141 -4.98 -4.51 -14.59
CA SER A 141 -4.99 -5.55 -15.62
C SER A 141 -3.72 -6.41 -15.60
N GLU A 142 -3.90 -7.71 -15.80
CA GLU A 142 -2.79 -8.66 -15.92
C GLU A 142 -2.38 -8.81 -17.38
N PRO A 143 -1.07 -8.93 -17.68
CA PRO A 143 0.06 -9.01 -16.74
C PRO A 143 0.88 -7.70 -16.68
N LEU A 144 1.12 -7.17 -15.48
CA LEU A 144 1.94 -5.96 -15.25
C LEU A 144 3.44 -6.21 -15.52
N THR A 145 4.14 -5.20 -16.04
CA THR A 145 5.61 -5.21 -16.11
C THR A 145 6.23 -4.81 -14.77
N LEU A 146 7.53 -5.05 -14.61
CA LEU A 146 8.24 -4.70 -13.38
C LEU A 146 8.29 -3.18 -13.17
N GLU A 147 8.40 -2.42 -14.26
CA GLU A 147 8.39 -0.96 -14.26
C GLU A 147 7.01 -0.42 -13.83
N GLN A 148 5.92 -1.00 -14.35
CA GLN A 148 4.57 -0.64 -13.93
C GLN A 148 4.30 -0.95 -12.46
N VAL A 149 4.79 -2.10 -11.96
CA VAL A 149 4.69 -2.45 -10.54
C VAL A 149 5.47 -1.46 -9.68
N ARG A 150 6.71 -1.13 -10.06
CA ARG A 150 7.52 -0.12 -9.37
C ARG A 150 6.77 1.21 -9.30
N ASP A 151 6.25 1.68 -10.43
CA ASP A 151 5.61 2.99 -10.51
C ASP A 151 4.35 3.06 -9.64
N ARG A 152 3.52 2.01 -9.66
CA ARG A 152 2.33 1.90 -8.77
C ARG A 152 2.72 1.90 -7.30
N LEU A 153 3.77 1.16 -6.92
CA LEU A 153 4.25 1.14 -5.53
C LEU A 153 4.71 2.53 -5.08
N LEU A 154 5.42 3.26 -5.95
CA LEU A 154 5.89 4.61 -5.65
C LEU A 154 4.73 5.62 -5.54
N TRP A 155 3.74 5.55 -6.43
CA TRP A 155 2.53 6.38 -6.34
C TRP A 155 1.74 6.11 -5.06
N ARG A 156 1.63 4.85 -4.64
CA ARG A 156 0.96 4.48 -3.40
C ARG A 156 1.63 5.08 -2.16
N GLN A 157 2.95 5.26 -2.17
CA GLN A 157 3.66 5.98 -1.10
C GLN A 157 3.30 7.47 -1.05
N LEU A 158 2.88 8.06 -2.16
CA LEU A 158 2.34 9.43 -2.21
C LEU A 158 0.84 9.51 -1.88
N GLY A 159 0.23 8.37 -1.52
CA GLY A 159 -1.20 8.26 -1.21
C GLY A 159 -2.09 8.29 -2.44
N VAL A 160 -1.58 7.91 -3.61
CA VAL A 160 -2.33 7.91 -4.88
C VAL A 160 -2.32 6.51 -5.48
N GLU A 161 -3.49 6.02 -5.86
CA GLU A 161 -3.61 4.82 -6.70
C GLU A 161 -3.80 5.28 -8.16
N THR A 162 -2.78 5.07 -8.99
CA THR A 162 -2.80 5.49 -10.40
C THR A 162 -1.99 4.53 -11.26
N GLU A 163 -2.36 4.44 -12.54
CA GLU A 163 -1.64 3.67 -13.55
C GLU A 163 -0.61 4.51 -14.31
N GLN A 164 -0.51 5.81 -14.00
CA GLN A 164 0.42 6.71 -14.67
C GLN A 164 1.89 6.35 -14.36
N PRO A 165 2.80 6.50 -15.33
CA PRO A 165 4.23 6.33 -15.09
C PRO A 165 4.73 7.26 -13.98
N PHE A 166 5.60 6.72 -13.12
CA PHE A 166 6.21 7.50 -12.05
C PHE A 166 7.38 8.32 -12.62
N THR A 167 7.08 9.54 -13.04
CA THR A 167 8.05 10.48 -13.63
C THR A 167 8.15 11.75 -12.79
N LEU A 168 9.30 12.42 -12.83
CA LEU A 168 9.49 13.69 -12.11
C LEU A 168 8.40 14.71 -12.47
N LYS A 169 8.05 14.83 -13.76
CA LYS A 169 6.98 15.72 -14.22
C LYS A 169 5.64 15.37 -13.57
N ALA A 170 5.25 14.10 -13.57
CA ALA A 170 3.98 13.67 -12.99
C ALA A 170 3.95 13.87 -11.46
N VAL A 171 5.07 13.58 -10.78
CA VAL A 171 5.20 13.79 -9.32
C VAL A 171 5.10 15.28 -8.99
N GLN A 172 5.81 16.15 -9.71
CA GLN A 172 5.72 17.60 -9.54
C GLN A 172 4.29 18.09 -9.76
N ALA A 173 3.62 17.61 -10.82
CA ALA A 173 2.25 18.00 -11.14
C ALA A 173 1.28 17.60 -10.03
N HIS A 174 1.44 16.38 -9.49
CA HIS A 174 0.65 15.89 -8.36
C HIS A 174 0.87 16.70 -7.07
N LEU A 175 2.14 16.99 -6.72
CA LEU A 175 2.47 17.73 -5.50
C LEU A 175 2.01 19.19 -5.57
N LEU A 176 2.19 19.85 -6.71
CA LEU A 176 1.72 21.22 -6.92
C LEU A 176 0.18 21.28 -6.97
N GLY A 177 -0.46 20.27 -7.57
CA GLY A 177 -1.91 20.14 -7.54
C GLY A 177 -2.46 19.98 -6.12
N LYS A 178 -1.78 19.23 -5.25
CA LYS A 178 -2.14 19.15 -3.82
C LYS A 178 -2.06 20.50 -3.10
N LEU A 179 -1.09 21.35 -3.45
CA LEU A 179 -1.00 22.71 -2.87
C LEU A 179 -2.12 23.62 -3.35
N LEU A 180 -2.57 23.43 -4.60
CA LEU A 180 -3.65 24.18 -5.23
C LEU A 180 -5.06 23.64 -4.91
N ASP A 181 -5.15 22.52 -4.20
CA ASP A 181 -6.37 21.72 -4.02
C ASP A 181 -7.08 21.41 -5.36
N SER A 182 -6.29 21.17 -6.42
CA SER A 182 -6.78 20.95 -7.78
C SER A 182 -5.87 20.02 -8.57
N ALA A 183 -6.44 19.20 -9.47
CA ALA A 183 -5.65 18.33 -10.32
C ALA A 183 -5.02 19.13 -11.47
N VAL A 184 -3.68 19.23 -11.49
CA VAL A 184 -2.97 19.94 -12.56
C VAL A 184 -2.11 18.94 -13.36
N PRO A 185 -2.22 18.91 -14.70
CA PRO A 185 -1.43 18.01 -15.54
C PRO A 185 -0.01 18.53 -15.81
N ASP A 186 0.21 19.84 -15.75
CA ASP A 186 1.50 20.46 -16.04
C ASP A 186 2.06 21.26 -14.84
N PRO A 187 3.26 20.91 -14.35
CA PRO A 187 3.87 21.60 -13.21
C PRO A 187 4.07 23.10 -13.42
N ARG A 188 4.35 23.55 -14.65
CA ARG A 188 4.59 24.97 -14.94
C ARG A 188 3.33 25.80 -14.76
N GLN A 189 2.22 25.34 -15.31
CA GLN A 189 0.91 25.98 -15.11
C GLN A 189 0.51 26.00 -13.63
N ALA A 190 0.83 24.94 -12.87
CA ALA A 190 0.59 24.92 -11.43
C ALA A 190 1.41 26.00 -10.69
N LEU A 191 2.68 26.20 -11.07
CA LEU A 191 3.50 27.28 -10.50
C LEU A 191 2.97 28.68 -10.85
N GLU A 192 2.51 28.88 -12.08
CA GLU A 192 1.88 30.13 -12.50
C GLU A 192 0.61 30.42 -11.68
N GLN A 193 -0.20 29.41 -11.40
CA GLN A 193 -1.38 29.53 -10.54
C GLN A 193 -1.02 29.80 -9.08
N LEU A 194 0.00 29.15 -8.53
CA LEU A 194 0.49 29.42 -7.17
C LEU A 194 1.03 30.85 -7.04
N ALA A 195 1.77 31.32 -8.04
CA ALA A 195 2.26 32.71 -8.07
C ALA A 195 1.09 33.71 -8.12
N ALA A 196 0.03 33.38 -8.86
CA ALA A 196 -1.20 34.16 -8.89
C ALA A 196 -1.89 34.22 -7.52
N GLN A 197 -2.08 33.08 -6.86
CA GLN A 197 -2.68 33.01 -5.53
C GLN A 197 -1.85 33.76 -4.49
N ALA A 198 -0.52 33.65 -4.55
CA ALA A 198 0.37 34.36 -3.63
C ALA A 198 0.31 35.89 -3.78
N ALA A 199 0.05 36.38 -4.99
CA ALA A 199 -0.08 37.81 -5.29
C ALA A 199 -1.54 38.31 -5.25
N ASP A 200 -2.50 37.46 -4.86
CA ASP A 200 -3.94 37.72 -4.96
C ASP A 200 -4.41 38.19 -6.36
N ALA A 201 -3.77 37.64 -7.40
CA ALA A 201 -4.10 37.94 -8.79
C ALA A 201 -5.27 37.08 -9.26
N THR A 202 -6.26 37.71 -9.91
CA THR A 202 -7.44 37.02 -10.48
C THR A 202 -7.10 36.10 -11.66
N ARG A 203 -5.91 36.23 -12.26
CA ARG A 203 -5.46 35.42 -13.40
C ARG A 203 -3.99 35.05 -13.24
N PRO A 204 -3.58 33.85 -13.70
CA PRO A 204 -2.19 33.37 -13.60
C PRO A 204 -1.21 33.98 -14.61
N GLY A 205 -1.60 35.03 -15.34
CA GLY A 205 -0.73 35.68 -16.32
C GLY A 205 0.30 36.60 -15.66
N VAL A 206 1.53 36.62 -16.20
CA VAL A 206 2.67 37.39 -15.65
C VAL A 206 2.32 38.86 -15.39
N GLU A 207 1.66 39.54 -16.34
CA GLU A 207 1.27 40.95 -16.16
C GLU A 207 0.20 41.15 -15.08
N ALA A 208 -0.71 40.19 -14.92
CA ALA A 208 -1.72 40.24 -13.86
C ALA A 208 -1.06 40.05 -12.47
N VAL A 209 -0.13 39.10 -12.36
CA VAL A 209 0.66 38.87 -11.13
C VAL A 209 1.53 40.10 -10.81
N ARG A 210 2.20 40.68 -11.80
CA ARG A 210 3.04 41.87 -11.63
C ARG A 210 2.20 43.06 -11.15
N LEU A 211 1.04 43.30 -11.77
CA LEU A 211 0.14 44.38 -11.36
C LEU A 211 -0.43 44.15 -9.96
N ALA A 212 -0.81 42.92 -9.62
CA ALA A 212 -1.33 42.58 -8.29
C ALA A 212 -0.27 42.75 -7.19
N ALA A 213 0.96 42.29 -7.43
CA ALA A 213 2.08 42.50 -6.52
C ALA A 213 2.40 44.00 -6.32
N LEU A 214 2.36 44.80 -7.39
CA LEU A 214 2.55 46.25 -7.31
C LEU A 214 1.40 46.94 -6.53
N ARG A 215 0.16 46.46 -6.68
CA ARG A 215 -1.00 46.96 -5.90
C ARG A 215 -0.83 46.65 -4.41
N GLN A 216 -0.45 45.42 -4.07
CA GLN A 216 -0.20 45.00 -2.69
C GLN A 216 0.97 45.76 -2.05
N TRP A 217 1.98 46.14 -2.84
CA TRP A 217 3.07 46.98 -2.36
C TRP A 217 2.66 48.45 -2.19
N ALA A 218 1.95 49.02 -3.17
CA ALA A 218 1.53 50.43 -3.16
C ALA A 218 0.44 50.73 -2.14
N LEU A 219 -0.44 49.76 -1.92
CA LEU A 219 -1.45 49.72 -0.88
C LEU A 219 -1.22 48.42 -0.11
N PRO A 220 -0.23 48.38 0.81
CA PRO A 220 -0.20 47.31 1.80
C PRO A 220 -1.59 47.30 2.40
N GLU A 221 -2.26 46.14 2.45
CA GLU A 221 -3.49 46.05 3.23
C GLU A 221 -3.16 46.65 4.59
N ALA A 222 -3.68 47.87 4.84
CA ALA A 222 -3.62 48.46 6.14
C ALA A 222 -4.21 47.38 7.02
N SER A 223 -3.43 46.86 7.98
CA SER A 223 -3.94 46.00 9.04
C SER A 223 -5.33 46.51 9.34
N ALA A 224 -6.34 45.72 9.00
CA ALA A 224 -7.72 46.08 9.25
C ALA A 224 -7.85 46.09 10.78
N VAL A 225 -7.44 47.20 11.38
CA VAL A 225 -7.95 47.65 12.66
C VAL A 225 -9.42 47.86 12.37
N PRO A 226 -10.33 47.09 13.00
CA PRO A 226 -11.74 47.27 12.74
C PRO A 226 -12.11 48.68 13.19
N GLU A 227 -12.36 49.54 12.22
CA GLU A 227 -12.91 50.87 12.44
C GLU A 227 -14.31 50.68 13.05
N VAL A 228 -14.39 50.96 14.35
CA VAL A 228 -15.60 50.89 15.17
C VAL A 228 -16.60 51.91 14.63
N THR A 229 -17.44 51.49 13.70
CA THR A 229 -18.69 52.17 13.37
C THR A 229 -19.83 51.23 13.75
N PRO A 230 -20.74 51.61 14.68
CA PRO A 230 -21.74 50.69 15.20
C PRO A 230 -22.87 50.47 14.18
N PRO A 231 -23.19 49.23 13.77
CA PRO A 231 -24.44 48.94 13.08
C PRO A 231 -25.56 48.67 14.10
N PRO A 232 -26.83 48.95 13.72
CA PRO A 232 -27.97 48.73 14.58
C PRO A 232 -28.24 47.24 14.80
N ARG A 233 -28.67 46.94 16.02
CA ARG A 233 -29.06 45.61 16.51
C ARG A 233 -30.01 44.88 15.55
N ARG A 234 -29.63 43.66 15.15
CA ARG A 234 -30.55 42.56 14.83
C ARG A 234 -29.86 41.20 15.07
N SER A 235 -30.20 40.63 16.23
CA SER A 235 -30.50 39.23 16.54
C SER A 235 -29.66 38.06 15.98
N GLU A 236 -29.07 37.32 16.95
CA GLU A 236 -28.78 35.86 17.04
C GLU A 236 -27.30 35.34 16.96
N PRO A 237 -26.93 34.30 17.77
CA PRO A 237 -25.63 34.18 18.51
C PRO A 237 -24.83 32.87 18.22
N PRO A 238 -23.70 32.55 18.92
CA PRO A 238 -22.52 33.38 19.26
C PRO A 238 -21.16 32.72 18.90
N ALA A 239 -20.12 33.54 19.05
CA ALA A 239 -18.70 33.18 19.07
C ALA A 239 -18.34 32.08 20.10
N ALA A 240 -17.95 30.91 19.61
CA ALA A 240 -17.44 29.82 20.47
C ALA A 240 -16.05 29.29 20.03
N LYS A 241 -15.51 29.73 18.90
CA LYS A 241 -14.28 29.16 18.30
C LYS A 241 -13.01 29.97 18.54
N ASP A 242 -13.12 31.27 18.79
CA ASP A 242 -11.96 32.13 19.08
C ASP A 242 -11.47 31.98 20.53
N ASP A 243 -12.39 31.76 21.48
CA ASP A 243 -12.07 31.51 22.88
C ASP A 243 -11.32 30.19 23.09
N PHE A 244 -11.62 29.17 22.29
CA PHE A 244 -11.10 27.82 22.52
C PHE A 244 -9.57 27.73 22.43
N ALA A 245 -8.98 28.23 21.33
CA ALA A 245 -7.53 28.13 21.13
C ALA A 245 -6.76 28.92 22.19
N GLN A 246 -7.26 30.11 22.56
CA GLN A 246 -6.68 30.92 23.62
C GLN A 246 -6.80 30.25 24.99
N ARG A 247 -7.95 29.64 25.29
CA ARG A 247 -8.18 28.89 26.53
C ARG A 247 -7.23 27.69 26.64
N VAL A 248 -7.07 26.92 25.55
CA VAL A 248 -6.14 25.80 25.48
C VAL A 248 -4.69 26.25 25.70
N LEU A 249 -4.27 27.35 25.08
CA LEU A 249 -2.92 27.89 25.26
C LEU A 249 -2.70 28.47 26.67
N SER A 250 -3.71 29.10 27.27
CA SER A 250 -3.64 29.57 28.66
C SER A 250 -3.48 28.41 29.63
N VAL A 251 -4.33 27.39 29.53
CA VAL A 251 -4.23 26.18 30.37
C VAL A 251 -2.90 25.47 30.15
N ALA A 252 -2.42 25.39 28.91
CA ALA A 252 -1.12 24.82 28.61
C ALA A 252 0.05 25.63 29.21
N ARG A 253 -0.07 26.97 29.37
CA ARG A 253 0.93 27.80 30.06
C ARG A 253 0.90 27.63 31.56
N ASP A 254 -0.28 27.48 32.14
CA ASP A 254 -0.48 27.45 33.59
C ASP A 254 -0.23 26.06 34.20
N LEU A 255 -0.13 25.00 33.38
CA LEU A 255 0.18 23.64 33.82
C LEU A 255 1.66 23.48 34.19
N PRO A 256 2.01 23.13 35.46
CA PRO A 256 3.39 22.89 35.87
C PRO A 256 3.90 21.50 35.45
N ASP A 257 3.01 20.51 35.35
CA ASP A 257 3.33 19.11 35.09
C ASP A 257 2.88 18.64 33.70
N GLY A 258 3.42 17.49 33.24
CA GLY A 258 3.02 16.90 31.97
C GLY A 258 3.57 17.62 30.74
N ARG A 259 4.77 18.18 30.88
CA ARG A 259 5.52 18.83 29.81
C ARG A 259 6.62 17.94 29.28
N PHE A 260 6.96 18.13 28.01
CA PHE A 260 8.14 17.55 27.42
C PHE A 260 9.04 18.65 26.84
N GLY A 261 10.09 18.99 27.58
CA GLY A 261 10.88 20.18 27.28
C GLY A 261 10.13 21.48 27.63
N PRO A 262 10.65 22.65 27.21
CA PRO A 262 10.16 23.93 27.70
C PRO A 262 8.78 24.33 27.14
N ASN A 263 8.46 23.92 25.90
CA ASN A 263 7.34 24.50 25.14
C ASN A 263 6.28 23.47 24.71
N LYS A 264 6.34 22.21 25.17
CA LYS A 264 5.40 21.17 24.74
C LYS A 264 4.65 20.59 25.93
N VAL A 265 3.33 20.51 25.81
CA VAL A 265 2.44 20.00 26.86
C VAL A 265 1.58 18.89 26.30
N PHE A 266 1.45 17.78 27.03
CA PHE A 266 0.65 16.63 26.61
C PHE A 266 -0.84 17.00 26.46
N ILE A 267 -1.45 16.58 25.35
CA ILE A 267 -2.88 16.82 25.08
C ILE A 267 -3.76 16.16 26.16
N SER A 268 -3.36 15.00 26.70
CA SER A 268 -4.08 14.30 27.79
C SER A 268 -4.22 15.17 29.04
N ARG A 269 -3.24 16.01 29.35
CA ARG A 269 -3.20 16.85 30.55
C ARG A 269 -4.07 18.08 30.40
N ILE A 270 -4.03 18.70 29.23
CA ILE A 270 -4.95 19.79 28.87
C ILE A 270 -6.40 19.28 28.86
N TRP A 271 -6.64 18.09 28.30
CA TRP A 271 -7.94 17.46 28.32
C TRP A 271 -8.46 17.22 29.74
N LYS A 272 -7.64 16.69 30.66
CA LYS A 272 -8.07 16.44 32.05
C LYS A 272 -8.54 17.70 32.77
N VAL A 273 -7.94 18.86 32.48
CA VAL A 273 -8.34 20.15 33.07
C VAL A 273 -9.61 20.71 32.41
N LEU A 274 -9.71 20.61 31.08
CA LEU A 274 -10.84 21.17 30.33
C LEU A 274 -12.04 20.21 30.24
N HIS A 275 -11.89 18.94 30.59
CA HIS A 275 -12.92 17.90 30.46
C HIS A 275 -14.29 18.30 31.03
N PRO A 276 -14.41 18.94 32.21
CA PRO A 276 -15.71 19.33 32.77
C PRO A 276 -16.50 20.30 31.89
N GLU A 277 -15.83 21.02 30.98
CA GLU A 277 -16.42 22.01 30.09
C GLU A 277 -16.80 21.42 28.71
N TRP A 278 -16.49 20.15 28.46
CA TRP A 278 -16.64 19.52 27.14
C TRP A 278 -17.53 18.28 27.19
N SER A 279 -18.46 18.19 26.23
CA SER A 279 -19.42 17.09 26.14
C SER A 279 -18.78 15.73 25.82
N SER A 280 -17.63 15.71 25.14
CA SER A 280 -16.89 14.47 24.83
C SER A 280 -15.44 14.74 24.41
N ARG A 281 -14.59 13.72 24.55
CA ARG A 281 -13.19 13.77 24.06
C ARG A 281 -13.11 14.01 22.56
N GLN A 282 -14.02 13.39 21.80
CA GLN A 282 -14.06 13.53 20.35
C GLN A 282 -14.39 14.96 19.90
N ALA A 283 -15.29 15.65 20.61
CA ALA A 283 -15.62 17.04 20.33
C ALA A 283 -14.42 17.98 20.57
N PHE A 284 -13.68 17.72 21.65
CA PHE A 284 -12.44 18.45 21.97
C PHE A 284 -11.34 18.20 20.93
N ASP A 285 -11.09 16.95 20.56
CA ASP A 285 -10.07 16.60 19.56
C ASP A 285 -10.40 17.24 18.20
N THR A 286 -11.68 17.27 17.82
CA THR A 286 -12.15 17.93 16.59
C THR A 286 -11.89 19.43 16.63
N ALA A 287 -12.19 20.09 17.75
CA ALA A 287 -11.90 21.52 17.94
C ALA A 287 -10.39 21.81 17.94
N LEU A 288 -9.58 20.93 18.54
CA LEU A 288 -8.13 21.04 18.60
C LEU A 288 -7.49 20.93 17.22
N LEU A 289 -7.94 19.97 16.41
CA LEU A 289 -7.50 19.79 15.03
C LEU A 289 -7.89 20.98 14.15
N GLU A 290 -9.11 21.51 14.33
CA GLU A 290 -9.58 22.68 13.59
C GLU A 290 -8.77 23.94 13.95
N ALA A 291 -8.45 24.13 15.23
CA ALA A 291 -7.60 25.22 15.70
C ALA A 291 -6.16 25.11 15.16
N ASN A 292 -5.62 23.90 15.05
CA ASN A 292 -4.32 23.66 14.41
C ASN A 292 -4.36 23.92 12.89
N ARG A 293 -5.40 23.45 12.20
CA ARG A 293 -5.60 23.66 10.76
C ARG A 293 -5.70 25.15 10.41
N THR A 294 -6.38 25.92 11.26
CA THR A 294 -6.52 27.38 11.12
C THR A 294 -5.34 28.18 11.70
N ARG A 295 -4.25 27.50 12.09
CA ARG A 295 -3.00 28.07 12.64
C ARG A 295 -3.20 28.93 13.90
N ARG A 296 -4.25 28.65 14.67
CA ARG A 296 -4.56 29.34 15.94
C ARG A 296 -3.83 28.73 17.13
N LEU A 297 -3.41 27.47 17.00
CA LEU A 297 -2.46 26.80 17.89
C LEU A 297 -1.59 25.85 17.06
N SER A 298 -0.53 25.30 17.66
CA SER A 298 0.37 24.37 16.99
C SER A 298 0.39 23.03 17.72
N LEU A 299 0.21 21.94 16.97
CA LEU A 299 0.31 20.58 17.47
C LEU A 299 1.59 19.90 16.99
N SER A 300 2.21 19.10 17.86
CA SER A 300 3.41 18.34 17.50
C SER A 300 3.33 16.87 17.89
N ARG A 301 4.18 16.07 17.23
CA ARG A 301 4.26 14.62 17.41
C ARG A 301 5.26 14.26 18.51
N ALA A 302 5.09 13.07 19.08
CA ALA A 302 6.10 12.42 19.89
C ALA A 302 7.11 11.69 19.00
N ASP A 303 8.30 12.27 18.83
CA ASP A 303 9.38 11.68 18.02
C ASP A 303 10.33 10.80 18.85
N LEU A 304 10.33 10.97 20.19
CA LEU A 304 11.17 10.25 21.16
C LEU A 304 10.31 9.51 22.19
N VAL A 305 9.43 8.63 21.69
CA VAL A 305 8.45 7.87 22.47
C VAL A 305 9.10 7.05 23.62
N SER A 306 10.33 6.57 23.42
CA SER A 306 11.08 5.79 24.43
C SER A 306 11.59 6.60 25.62
N ALA A 307 11.60 7.93 25.53
CA ALA A 307 12.06 8.84 26.59
C ALA A 307 10.91 9.47 27.38
N MET A 308 9.68 8.96 27.20
CA MET A 308 8.44 9.56 27.68
C MET A 308 7.57 8.49 28.34
N ASP A 309 6.63 8.92 29.20
CA ASP A 309 5.63 8.01 29.77
C ASP A 309 4.69 7.49 28.66
N SER A 310 4.69 6.17 28.48
CA SER A 310 3.86 5.48 27.50
C SER A 310 2.36 5.71 27.69
N HIS A 311 1.91 5.94 28.92
CA HIS A 311 0.51 6.19 29.24
C HIS A 311 0.09 7.60 28.79
N ASP A 312 0.91 8.62 29.06
CA ASP A 312 0.64 9.99 28.62
C ASP A 312 0.66 10.14 27.09
N ILE A 313 1.50 9.36 26.39
CA ILE A 313 1.49 9.30 24.92
C ILE A 313 0.19 8.68 24.41
N ALA A 314 -0.20 7.51 24.94
CA ALA A 314 -1.40 6.82 24.50
C ALA A 314 -2.67 7.66 24.75
N GLU A 315 -2.77 8.32 25.90
CA GLU A 315 -3.91 9.17 26.24
C GLU A 315 -3.93 10.52 25.50
N SER A 316 -2.79 10.97 24.97
CA SER A 316 -2.66 12.22 24.22
C SER A 316 -2.84 12.07 22.72
N GLU A 317 -2.94 10.85 22.20
CA GLU A 317 -2.95 10.61 20.77
C GLU A 317 -4.24 11.16 20.12
N VAL A 318 -4.06 12.16 19.25
CA VAL A 318 -5.12 12.70 18.38
C VAL A 318 -4.74 12.42 16.92
N ARG A 319 -5.60 11.70 16.19
CA ARG A 319 -5.34 11.27 14.80
C ARG A 319 -6.13 12.10 13.80
N ALA A 320 -5.44 12.61 12.78
CA ALA A 320 -6.07 13.24 11.62
C ALA A 320 -5.22 13.05 10.36
N TYR A 321 -5.86 12.67 9.25
CA TYR A 321 -5.23 12.58 7.92
C TYR A 321 -3.90 11.80 7.88
N GLY A 322 -3.78 10.71 8.66
CA GLY A 322 -2.58 9.88 8.72
C GLY A 322 -1.44 10.42 9.60
N ALA A 323 -1.66 11.52 10.30
CA ALA A 323 -0.76 12.06 11.33
C ALA A 323 -1.34 11.84 12.74
N SER A 324 -0.45 11.66 13.73
CA SER A 324 -0.78 11.54 15.15
C SER A 324 -0.12 12.66 15.95
N PHE A 325 -0.92 13.44 16.65
CA PHE A 325 -0.49 14.56 17.48
C PHE A 325 -0.56 14.17 18.95
N HIS A 326 0.40 14.65 19.73
CA HIS A 326 0.54 14.29 21.15
C HIS A 326 0.74 15.51 22.05
N PHE A 327 1.20 16.63 21.48
CA PHE A 327 1.48 17.85 22.22
C PHE A 327 0.80 19.07 21.63
N VAL A 328 0.45 20.02 22.50
CA VAL A 328 0.26 21.43 22.15
C VAL A 328 1.59 22.15 22.36
N VAL A 329 1.99 22.96 21.37
CA VAL A 329 3.18 23.81 21.43
C VAL A 329 2.76 25.21 21.88
N VAL A 330 3.43 25.69 22.93
CA VAL A 330 3.13 26.95 23.63
C VAL A 330 4.15 28.02 23.31
#